data_AF-A0A2D4Y973-F1
#
_entry.id   AF-A0A2D4Y973-F1
#
_cell.length_a   1.000
_cell.length_b   1.000
_cell.length_c   1.000
_cell.angle_alpha   90.00
_cell.angle_beta   90.00
_cell.angle_gamma   90.00
#
_symmetry.space_group_name_H-M   'P 1'
#
loop_
_entity.id
_entity.type
_entity.pdbx_description
1 polymer ?
#
loop_
_entity_poly.entity_id
_entity_poly.type
_entity_poly.pdbx_seq_one_letter_code
_entity_poly.pdbx_strand_id
1 'polypeptide(L)' 'MARKDDILKSFLEHEIISEKYGINKDDIPDKLQEGLNSEHAIIKAISLIVENTEGFNTVSDKALYSQITQFLNESAI' A
#
# COMPACT_ATOMS: atom_id res chain seq x y z
N MET A 1 16.72 5.76 -2.68
CA MET A 1 15.32 5.49 -2.33
C MET A 1 14.93 6.36 -1.16
N ALA A 2 13.68 6.82 -1.12
CA ALA A 2 13.16 7.45 0.08
C ALA A 2 12.89 6.36 1.12
N ARG A 3 13.00 6.68 2.41
CA ARG A 3 12.76 5.72 3.51
C ARG A 3 11.41 4.99 3.38
N LYS A 4 10.39 5.69 2.87
CA LYS A 4 9.06 5.13 2.60
C LYS A 4 9.05 4.09 1.49
N ASP A 5 9.88 4.25 0.46
CA ASP A 5 10.00 3.25 -0.61
C ASP A 5 10.55 1.93 -0.06
N ASP A 6 11.57 2.01 0.81
CA ASP A 6 12.18 0.85 1.45
C ASP A 6 11.18 0.11 2.37
N ILE A 7 10.39 0.88 3.14
CA ILE A 7 9.33 0.34 4.00
C ILE A 7 8.27 -0.37 3.15
N LEU A 8 7.79 0.28 2.08
CA LEU A 8 6.78 -0.30 1.19
C LEU A 8 7.26 -1.63 0.62
N LYS A 9 8.49 -1.64 0.09
CA LYS A 9 9.08 -2.83 -0.51
C LYS A 9 9.18 -3.97 0.50
N SER A 10 9.61 -3.69 1.73
CA SER A 10 9.67 -4.68 2.81
C SER A 10 8.31 -5.31 3.13
N PHE A 11 7.19 -4.57 3.01
CA PHE A 11 5.86 -5.14 3.23
C PHE A 11 5.39 -5.99 2.04
N LEU A 12 5.66 -5.53 0.81
CA LEU A 12 5.18 -6.20 -0.41
C LEU A 12 6.00 -7.44 -0.79
N GLU A 13 7.28 -7.50 -0.39
CA GLU A 13 8.12 -8.69 -0.58
C GLU A 13 7.72 -9.88 0.31
N HIS A 14 6.83 -9.67 1.28
CA HIS A 14 6.38 -10.74 2.16
C HIS A 14 5.57 -11.79 1.39
N GLU A 15 5.91 -13.08 1.57
CA GLU A 15 5.37 -14.21 0.81
C GLU A 15 3.83 -14.26 0.81
N ILE A 16 3.20 -13.93 1.94
CA ILE A 16 1.73 -13.82 2.08
C ILE A 16 1.06 -12.96 1.01
N ILE A 17 1.72 -11.89 0.52
CA ILE A 17 1.16 -11.02 -0.51
C ILE A 17 1.12 -11.78 -1.85
N SER A 18 2.22 -12.43 -2.20
CA SER A 18 2.28 -13.27 -3.42
C SER A 18 1.35 -14.48 -3.35
N GLU A 19 1.29 -15.18 -2.21
CA GLU A 19 0.51 -16.42 -2.07
C GLU A 19 -1.00 -16.16 -2.06
N LYS A 20 -1.44 -15.12 -1.36
CA LYS A 20 -2.87 -14.85 -1.16
C LYS A 20 -3.51 -14.01 -2.25
N TYR A 21 -2.72 -13.14 -2.88
CA TYR A 21 -3.21 -12.18 -3.88
C TYR A 21 -2.68 -12.46 -5.30
N GLY A 22 -1.80 -13.45 -5.48
CA GLY A 22 -1.29 -13.84 -6.78
C GLY A 22 -0.43 -12.76 -7.46
N ILE A 23 0.18 -11.88 -6.67
CA ILE A 23 1.03 -10.79 -7.17
C ILE A 23 2.41 -11.35 -7.49
N ASN A 24 2.88 -11.14 -8.71
CA ASN A 24 4.25 -11.50 -9.08
C ASN A 24 5.23 -10.51 -8.47
N LYS A 25 6.45 -10.96 -8.19
CA LYS A 25 7.51 -10.09 -7.67
C LYS A 25 7.84 -8.93 -8.63
N ASP A 26 7.63 -9.12 -9.92
CA ASP A 26 7.84 -8.11 -10.96
C ASP A 26 6.76 -7.01 -10.94
N ASP A 27 5.60 -7.29 -10.34
CA ASP A 27 4.49 -6.34 -10.18
C ASP A 27 4.63 -5.52 -8.87
N ILE A 28 5.68 -5.79 -8.07
CA ILE A 28 5.95 -5.04 -6.84
C ILE A 28 6.58 -3.69 -7.23
N PRO A 29 5.93 -2.56 -6.89
CA PRO A 29 6.46 -1.23 -7.17
C PRO A 29 7.75 -0.95 -6.39
N ASP A 30 8.70 -0.29 -7.05
CA ASP A 30 9.94 0.16 -6.42
C ASP A 30 9.78 1.52 -5.73
N LYS A 31 8.75 2.29 -6.08
CA LYS A 31 8.45 3.60 -5.49
C LYS A 31 7.07 3.65 -4.88
N LEU A 32 6.92 4.40 -3.78
CA LEU A 32 5.64 4.66 -3.14
C LEU A 32 4.58 5.20 -4.11
N GLN A 33 4.99 6.11 -5.00
CA GLN A 33 4.10 6.71 -6.01
C GLN A 33 3.59 5.69 -7.03
N GLU A 34 4.39 4.67 -7.36
CA GLU A 34 3.96 3.58 -8.25
C GLU A 34 2.93 2.70 -7.53
N GLY A 35 3.15 2.41 -6.24
CA GLY A 35 2.21 1.65 -5.43
C GLY A 35 0.87 2.34 -5.20
N LEU A 36 0.85 3.66 -5.00
CA LEU A 36 -0.39 4.46 -4.89
C LEU A 36 -1.23 4.45 -6.18
N ASN A 37 -0.59 4.25 -7.32
CA ASN A 37 -1.23 4.15 -8.63
C ASN A 37 -1.43 2.71 -9.12
N SER A 38 -1.13 1.71 -8.27
CA SER A 38 -1.28 0.30 -8.63
C SER A 38 -2.74 -0.08 -8.87
N GLU A 39 -2.96 -0.94 -9.86
CA GLU A 39 -4.26 -1.57 -10.14
C GLU A 39 -4.62 -2.62 -9.06
N HIS A 40 -3.61 -3.17 -8.36
CA HIS A 40 -3.83 -4.10 -7.28
C HIS A 40 -4.24 -3.36 -6.00
N ALA A 41 -5.50 -3.55 -5.58
CA ALA A 41 -6.06 -2.92 -4.39
C ALA A 41 -5.20 -3.15 -3.12
N ILE A 42 -4.60 -4.33 -2.96
CA ILE A 42 -3.72 -4.64 -1.81
C ILE A 42 -2.42 -3.81 -1.83
N ILE A 43 -1.79 -3.66 -3.01
CA ILE A 43 -0.56 -2.87 -3.17
C ILE A 43 -0.86 -1.40 -2.87
N LYS A 44 -1.98 -0.89 -3.40
CA LYS A 44 -2.42 0.49 -3.18
C LYS A 44 -2.79 0.76 -1.72
N ALA A 45 -3.47 -0.17 -1.06
CA ALA A 45 -3.82 -0.06 0.35
C ALA A 45 -2.57 -0.01 1.25
N ILE A 46 -1.59 -0.90 1.02
CA ILE A 46 -0.32 -0.88 1.76
C ILE A 46 0.45 0.42 1.49
N SER A 47 0.45 0.88 0.23
CA SER A 47 1.08 2.16 -0.13
C SER A 47 0.46 3.35 0.60
N LEU A 48 -0.87 3.40 0.75
CA LEU A 48 -1.56 4.44 1.54
C LEU A 48 -1.16 4.39 3.02
N ILE A 49 -0.98 3.20 3.60
CA ILE A 49 -0.50 3.04 4.99
C ILE A 49 0.92 3.58 5.13
N VAL A 50 1.81 3.23 4.19
CA VAL A 50 3.21 3.67 4.21
C VAL A 50 3.34 5.17 3.96
N GLU A 51 2.47 5.76 3.13
CA GLU A 51 2.41 7.19 2.92
C GLU A 51 2.09 7.96 4.21
N ASN A 52 1.20 7.40 5.03
CA ASN A 52 0.67 8.04 6.23
C ASN A 52 1.36 7.64 7.54
N THR A 53 2.40 6.80 7.50
CA THR A 53 3.15 6.37 8.70
C THR A 53 4.30 7.31 9.07
N GLU A 54 4.83 8.10 8.14
CA GLU A 54 5.90 9.07 8.42
C GLU A 54 5.62 10.46 7.82
N GLY A 55 5.72 11.52 8.63
CA GLY A 55 5.62 12.91 8.19
C GLY A 55 4.98 13.83 9.22
N PHE A 56 5.00 15.14 8.97
CA PHE A 56 4.34 16.14 9.83
C PHE A 56 2.81 16.21 9.63
N ASN A 57 2.29 15.59 8.57
CA ASN A 57 0.88 15.62 8.17
C ASN A 57 0.28 14.20 8.14
N THR A 58 0.52 13.40 9.18
CA THR A 58 -0.11 12.07 9.28
C THR A 58 -1.59 12.25 9.64
N VAL A 59 -2.48 11.62 8.88
CA VAL A 59 -3.89 11.50 9.28
C VAL A 59 -3.98 10.57 10.48
N SER A 60 -4.92 10.83 11.38
CA SER A 60 -5.21 9.93 12.51
C SER A 60 -5.50 8.51 12.01
N ASP A 61 -5.11 7.50 12.78
CA ASP A 61 -5.35 6.08 12.47
C ASP A 61 -6.82 5.80 12.10
N LYS A 62 -7.76 6.46 12.79
CA LYS A 62 -9.21 6.35 12.50
C LYS A 62 -9.56 6.86 11.11
N ALA A 63 -9.01 8.00 10.71
CA ALA A 63 -9.25 8.58 9.38
C ALA A 63 -8.61 7.72 8.29
N LEU A 64 -7.39 7.23 8.52
CA LEU A 64 -6.70 6.31 7.61
C LEU A 64 -7.48 5.01 7.42
N TYR A 65 -7.96 4.41 8.53
CA TYR A 65 -8.80 3.22 8.49
C TYR A 65 -10.09 3.44 7.69
N SER A 66 -10.77 4.58 7.89
CA SER A 66 -11.97 4.92 7.12
C SER A 66 -11.67 5.08 5.63
N GLN A 67 -10.57 5.74 5.25
CA GLN A 67 -10.16 5.90 3.85
C GLN A 67 -9.86 4.56 3.18
N ILE A 68 -9.07 3.70 3.84
CA ILE A 68 -8.74 2.37 3.32
C ILE A 68 -10.01 1.52 3.19
N THR A 69 -10.89 1.54 4.19
CA THR A 69 -12.14 0.78 4.17
C THR A 69 -13.05 1.24 3.04
N GLN A 70 -13.19 2.56 2.84
CA GLN A 70 -13.95 3.12 1.74
C GLN A 70 -13.37 2.67 0.39
N PHE A 71 -12.06 2.83 0.20
CA PHE A 71 -11.36 2.44 -1.02
C PHE A 71 -11.54 0.95 -1.35
N LEU A 72 -11.38 0.07 -0.35
CA LEU A 72 -11.52 -1.38 -0.53
C LEU A 72 -12.96 -1.79 -0.83
N ASN A 73 -13.95 -1.11 -0.24
CA ASN A 73 -15.37 -1.38 -0.52
C ASN A 73 -15.79 -0.88 -1.92
N GLU A 74 -15.26 0.26 -2.37
CA GLU A 74 -15.50 0.76 -3.73
C GLU A 74 -14.85 -0.13 -4.80
N SER A 75 -13.72 -0.76 -4.48
CA SER A 75 -13.02 -1.70 -5.37
C SER A 75 -13.64 -3.10 -5.42
N ALA A 76 -14.65 -3.38 -4.58
CA ALA A 76 -15.34 -4.67 -4.50
C ALA A 76 -16.62 -4.74 -5.37
N ILE A 77 -16.96 -3.67 -6.07
CA ILE A 77 -18.13 -3.52 -6.95
C ILE A 77 -17.67 -3.66 -8.40
#